data_AF-A0A0U1D8T2-F1
#
_entry.id   AF-A0A0U1D8T2-F1
#
_cell.length_a   1.000
_cell.length_b   1.000
_cell.length_c   1.000
_cell.angle_alpha   90.00
_cell.angle_beta   90.00
_cell.angle_gamma   90.00
#
_symmetry.space_group_name_H-M   'P 1'
#
loop_
_entity.id
_entity.type
_entity.pdbx_description
1 polymer ?
#
loop_
_entity_poly.entity_id
_entity_poly.type
_entity_poly.pdbx_seq_one_letter_code
_entity_poly.pdbx_strand_id
1 'polypeptide(L)' 'MRRAVDSRLATNPKAIGKALSHEFKGYFRIRVSDYRVIYRINYLKHTVTITAMGHRKDIYERSPE' A
#
# COMPACT_ATOMS: atom_id res chain seq x y z
N MET A 1 10.58 -10.23 -0.18
CA MET A 1 9.66 -9.08 -0.12
C MET A 1 8.55 -9.14 -1.18
N ARG A 2 8.87 -9.13 -2.48
CA ARG A 2 7.89 -9.16 -3.59
C ARG A 2 6.80 -10.24 -3.45
N ARG A 3 7.19 -11.51 -3.28
CA ARG A 3 6.24 -12.63 -3.08
C ARG A 3 5.27 -12.44 -1.91
N ALA A 4 5.71 -11.84 -0.80
CA ALA A 4 4.87 -11.62 0.37
C ALA A 4 3.86 -10.48 0.15
N VAL A 5 4.22 -9.49 -0.68
CA VAL A 5 3.33 -8.41 -1.10
C VAL A 5 2.29 -8.96 -2.07
N ASP A 6 2.73 -9.71 -3.08
CA ASP A 6 1.86 -10.32 -4.10
C ASP A 6 0.83 -11.26 -3.46
N SER A 7 1.27 -12.18 -2.60
CA SER A 7 0.39 -13.12 -1.91
C SER A 7 -0.63 -12.43 -1.00
N ARG A 8 -0.26 -11.31 -0.35
CA ARG A 8 -1.20 -10.56 0.48
C ARG A 8 -2.20 -9.78 -0.37
N LEU A 9 -1.71 -8.98 -1.32
CA LEU A 9 -2.55 -8.11 -2.15
C LEU A 9 -3.44 -8.88 -3.14
N ALA A 10 -3.07 -10.10 -3.53
CA ALA A 10 -3.86 -10.91 -4.45
C ALA A 10 -5.16 -11.47 -3.83
N THR A 11 -5.21 -11.68 -2.51
CA THR A 11 -6.36 -12.34 -1.86
C THR A 11 -7.52 -11.37 -1.62
N ASN A 12 -7.27 -10.28 -0.89
CA ASN A 12 -8.27 -9.24 -0.67
C ASN A 12 -7.60 -7.93 -0.24
N PRO A 13 -7.18 -7.09 -1.19
CA PRO A 13 -6.38 -5.90 -0.91
C PRO A 13 -7.16 -4.85 -0.09
N LYS A 14 -8.50 -4.85 -0.13
CA LYS A 14 -9.32 -3.93 0.67
C LYS A 14 -9.42 -4.38 2.13
N ALA A 15 -9.54 -5.69 2.38
CA ALA A 15 -9.70 -6.22 3.74
C ALA A 15 -8.41 -6.19 4.56
N ILE A 16 -7.26 -6.40 3.90
CA ILE A 16 -5.96 -6.48 4.58
C ILE A 16 -5.30 -5.09 4.76
N GLY A 17 -5.69 -4.11 3.94
CA GLY A 17 -5.13 -2.77 3.94
C GLY A 17 -5.85 -1.83 4.87
N LYS A 18 -5.11 -0.97 5.55
CA LYS A 18 -5.70 0.18 6.25
C LYS A 18 -5.79 1.37 5.30
N ALA A 19 -6.99 1.89 5.10
CA ALA A 19 -7.21 3.11 4.34
C ALA A 19 -6.44 4.28 4.96
N LEU A 20 -5.81 5.10 4.12
CA LEU A 20 -5.20 6.36 4.51
C LEU A 20 -6.23 7.49 4.50
N SER A 21 -5.94 8.56 5.24
CA SER A 21 -6.82 9.72 5.44
C SER A 21 -6.23 11.00 4.84
N HIS A 22 -6.99 12.09 4.92
CA HIS A 22 -6.59 13.42 4.44
C HIS A 22 -6.19 13.41 2.96
N GLU A 23 -5.04 13.97 2.61
CA GLU A 23 -4.48 14.04 1.26
C GLU A 23 -4.29 12.66 0.60
N PHE A 24 -4.20 11.58 1.40
CA PHE A 24 -4.04 10.22 0.92
C PHE A 24 -5.35 9.42 0.88
N LYS A 25 -6.51 10.08 0.88
CA LYS A 25 -7.80 9.40 0.73
C LYS A 25 -7.83 8.61 -0.58
N GLY A 26 -8.24 7.34 -0.50
CA GLY A 26 -8.25 6.40 -1.64
C GLY A 26 -6.98 5.54 -1.76
N TYR A 27 -5.95 5.85 -0.98
CA TYR A 27 -4.79 4.97 -0.80
C TYR A 27 -4.97 4.05 0.41
N PHE A 28 -4.25 2.94 0.38
CA PHE A 28 -4.22 1.93 1.42
C PHE A 28 -2.77 1.66 1.80
N ARG A 29 -2.53 1.30 3.06
CA ARG A 29 -1.24 0.76 3.49
C ARG A 29 -1.38 -0.64 4.07
N ILE A 30 -0.36 -1.46 3.82
CA ILE A 30 -0.12 -2.71 4.55
C ILE A 30 1.27 -2.71 5.15
N ARG A 31 1.42 -3.38 6.31
CA ARG A 31 2.73 -3.71 6.89
C ARG A 31 3.14 -5.08 6.37
N VAL A 32 4.34 -5.19 5.80
CA VAL A 32 4.94 -6.46 5.38
C VAL A 32 6.30 -6.55 6.04
N SER A 33 6.39 -7.31 7.15
CA SER A 33 7.57 -7.30 8.02
C SER A 33 7.91 -5.84 8.41
N ASP A 34 9.14 -5.38 8.21
CA ASP A 34 9.59 -4.03 8.60
C ASP A 34 9.32 -2.94 7.58
N TYR A 35 8.62 -3.26 6.51
CA TYR A 35 8.26 -2.33 5.46
C TYR A 35 6.77 -2.00 5.50
N ARG A 36 6.45 -0.81 4.98
CA ARG A 36 5.10 -0.42 4.61
C ARG A 36 5.01 -0.36 3.10
N VAL A 37 3.85 -0.77 2.58
CA VAL A 37 3.53 -0.68 1.17
C VAL A 37 2.28 0.18 1.06
N ILE A 38 2.37 1.26 0.29
CA ILE A 38 1.24 2.14 -0.04
C ILE A 38 0.78 1.78 -1.44
N TYR A 39 -0.51 1.58 -1.60
CA TYR A 39 -1.11 1.20 -2.88
C TYR A 39 -2.51 1.80 -3.03
N ARG A 40 -3.01 1.77 -4.27
CA ARG A 40 -4.39 2.11 -4.61
C ARG A 40 -5.05 0.93 -5.30
N ILE A 41 -6.36 0.82 -5.14
CA ILE A 41 -7.18 -0.20 -5.78
C ILE A 41 -8.00 0.49 -6.87
N ASN A 42 -7.83 0.06 -8.13
CA ASN A 42 -8.70 0.46 -9.22
C ASN A 42 -9.75 -0.64 -9.45
N TYR A 43 -10.95 -0.42 -8.93
CA TYR A 43 -12.06 -1.38 -9.03
C TYR A 43 -12.55 -1.57 -10.47
N LEU A 44 -12.48 -0.54 -11.32
CA LEU A 44 -12.92 -0.65 -12.72
C LEU A 44 -11.97 -1.52 -13.55
N LYS A 45 -10.67 -1.39 -13.30
CA LYS A 45 -9.62 -2.12 -14.01
C LYS A 45 -9.20 -3.42 -13.31
N HIS A 46 -9.79 -3.73 -12.14
CA HIS A 46 -9.40 -4.86 -11.30
C HIS A 46 -7.89 -4.91 -11.01
N THR A 47 -7.26 -3.74 -10.84
CA THR A 47 -5.80 -3.62 -10.65
C THR A 47 -5.44 -2.98 -9.32
N VAL A 48 -4.35 -3.47 -8.72
CA VAL A 48 -3.72 -2.86 -7.55
C VAL A 48 -2.42 -2.21 -8.00
N THR A 49 -2.28 -0.90 -7.78
CA THR A 49 -1.04 -0.17 -8.08
C THR A 49 -0.32 0.16 -6.79
N ILE A 50 0.90 -0.36 -6.64
CA ILE A 50 1.79 0.05 -5.55
C ILE A 50 2.37 1.43 -5.89
N THR A 51 2.14 2.41 -5.02
CA THR A 51 2.56 3.81 -5.22
C THR A 51 3.86 4.10 -4.48
N ALA A 52 4.06 3.45 -3.32
CA ALA A 52 5.30 3.58 -2.55
C ALA A 52 5.58 2.31 -1.74
N MET A 53 6.85 2.05 -1.49
CA MET A 53 7.33 0.98 -0.63
C MET A 53 8.57 1.48 0.09
N GLY A 54 8.60 1.31 1.40
CA GLY A 54 9.69 1.84 2.22
C GLY A 54 9.72 1.21 3.60
N HIS A 55 10.86 1.33 4.26
CA HIS A 55 11.03 0.87 5.62
C HIS A 55 10.12 1.69 6.56
N ARG A 56 9.70 1.10 7.68
CA ARG A 56 8.72 1.71 8.61
C ARG A 56 9.13 3.11 9.07
N LYS A 57 10.44 3.34 9.20
CA LYS A 57 11.03 4.60 9.69
C LYS A 57 11.02 5.70 8.62
N ASP A 58 11.20 5.33 7.35
CA ASP A 58 11.57 6.31 6.32
C ASP A 58 10.43 6.57 5.30
N ILE A 59 9.39 5.73 5.28
CA ILE A 59 8.34 5.81 4.27
C ILE A 59 7.49 7.09 4.34
N TYR A 60 7.51 7.80 5.47
CA TYR A 60 6.81 9.07 5.64
C TYR A 60 7.74 10.29 5.55
N GLU A 61 9.06 10.08 5.47
CA GLU A 61 10.02 11.18 5.32
C GLU A 61 10.12 11.67 3.87
N ARG A 62 9.60 10.89 2.91
CA ARG A 62 9.50 11.28 1.51
C ARG A 62 8.06 11.65 1.16
N SER A 63 7.57 12.76 1.68
CA SER A 63 6.48 13.46 1.01
C SER A 63 7.05 14.12 -0.25
N PRO A 64 6.45 13.95 -1.44
CA PRO A 64 6.80 14.76 -2.58
C PRO A 64 6.37 16.20 -2.30
N GLU A 65 7.31 17.14 -2.42
CA GLU A 65 6.97 18.56 -2.66
C GLU A 65 6.28 18.73 -4.01
#